data_AF-A0A351DT91-F1
#
_entry.id   AF-A0A351DT91-F1
#
_cell.length_a   1.000
_cell.length_b   1.000
_cell.length_c   1.000
_cell.angle_alpha   90.00
_cell.angle_beta   90.00
_cell.angle_gamma   90.00
#
_symmetry.space_group_name_H-M   'P 1'
#
loop_
_entity.id
_entity.type
_entity.pdbx_description
1 polymer ?
#
loop_
_entity_poly.entity_id
_entity_poly.type
_entity_poly.pdbx_seq_one_letter_code
_entity_poly.pdbx_strand_id
1 'polypeptide(L)'
;IWFDVPETSTNDSLGLIWTAFTDPPGLGNAYRWASRRTNVRYEEDGFEYALGGLYDDAFVDGQSFSFSAFRAPRGVEEEGGQGFWKVGDSVEVRLESLDYPTFLAIRDFETSVANQGNPFALPSSATSAVEGGLGWFVAYAGVTATTVCTN
;
A
#
# COMPACT_ATOMS: atom_id res chain seq x y z
N ILE A 1 -5.83 -13.09 -1.66
CA ILE A 1 -4.44 -12.62 -1.90
C ILE A 1 -3.56 -13.82 -2.20
N TRP A 2 -2.51 -13.66 -3.00
CA TRP A 2 -1.52 -14.69 -3.27
C TRP A 2 -0.13 -14.08 -3.48
N PHE A 3 0.92 -14.87 -3.26
CA PHE A 3 2.29 -14.51 -3.60
C PHE A 3 2.62 -15.01 -5.00
N ASP A 4 3.37 -14.23 -5.76
CA ASP A 4 3.80 -14.59 -7.11
C ASP A 4 5.19 -14.03 -7.40
N VAL A 5 6.02 -14.84 -8.05
CA VAL A 5 7.35 -14.44 -8.54
C VAL A 5 7.20 -14.14 -10.03
N PRO A 6 7.38 -12.87 -10.47
CA PRO A 6 7.23 -12.54 -11.88
C PRO A 6 8.12 -13.41 -12.78
N GLU A 7 7.60 -13.90 -13.91
CA GLU A 7 8.34 -14.78 -14.82
C GLU A 7 9.63 -14.15 -15.37
N THR A 8 9.71 -12.82 -15.39
CA THR A 8 10.89 -12.06 -15.81
C THR A 8 11.94 -11.93 -14.70
N SER A 9 11.67 -12.44 -13.50
CA SER A 9 12.60 -12.36 -12.37
C SER A 9 13.81 -13.25 -12.62
N THR A 10 15.00 -12.71 -12.36
CA THR A 10 16.25 -13.48 -12.32
C THR A 10 16.46 -14.19 -10.97
N ASN A 11 15.60 -13.90 -9.99
CA ASN A 11 15.63 -14.46 -8.64
C ASN A 11 14.30 -15.16 -8.32
N ASP A 12 14.35 -16.47 -8.09
CA ASP A 12 13.19 -17.33 -7.80
C ASP A 12 12.71 -17.23 -6.35
N SER A 13 13.36 -16.40 -5.53
CA SER A 13 13.04 -16.23 -4.11
C SER A 13 12.36 -14.91 -3.77
N LEU A 14 12.21 -13.99 -4.74
CA LEU A 14 11.65 -12.65 -4.55
C LEU A 14 10.39 -12.45 -5.38
N GLY A 15 9.31 -12.03 -4.73
CA GLY A 15 8.03 -11.83 -5.40
C GLY A 15 7.18 -10.72 -4.81
N LEU A 16 5.99 -10.59 -5.38
CA LEU A 16 4.98 -9.60 -5.03
C LEU A 16 3.76 -10.29 -4.43
N ILE A 17 2.99 -9.53 -3.66
CA ILE A 17 1.68 -9.98 -3.22
C ILE A 17 0.62 -9.36 -4.12
N TRP A 18 -0.20 -10.25 -4.68
CA TRP A 18 -1.35 -9.89 -5.47
C TRP A 18 -2.61 -9.91 -4.61
N THR A 19 -3.45 -8.91 -4.86
CA THR A 19 -4.75 -8.74 -4.23
C THR A 19 -5.81 -8.71 -5.32
N ALA A 20 -6.85 -9.54 -5.18
CA ALA A 20 -8.07 -9.46 -5.96
C ALA A 20 -9.17 -8.88 -5.07
N PHE A 21 -9.87 -7.87 -5.58
CA PHE A 21 -10.90 -7.14 -4.85
C PHE A 21 -12.06 -6.79 -5.77
N THR A 22 -13.26 -6.63 -5.22
CA THR A 22 -14.46 -6.19 -5.93
C THR A 22 -14.96 -4.91 -5.30
N ASP A 23 -14.94 -3.84 -6.06
CA ASP A 23 -15.45 -2.54 -5.67
C ASP A 23 -17.00 -2.57 -5.64
N PRO A 24 -17.66 -2.07 -4.57
CA PRO A 24 -19.10 -1.90 -4.56
C PRO A 24 -19.50 -0.75 -5.49
N PRO A 25 -20.63 -0.86 -6.21
CA PRO A 25 -21.04 0.17 -7.17
C PRO A 25 -21.27 1.54 -6.50
N GLY A 26 -20.76 2.59 -7.13
CA GLY A 26 -20.92 3.99 -6.74
C GLY A 26 -19.58 4.71 -6.70
N LEU A 27 -19.52 5.89 -7.31
CA LEU A 27 -18.29 6.67 -7.44
C LEU A 27 -17.78 7.24 -6.11
N GLY A 28 -16.46 7.32 -6.00
CA GLY A 28 -15.76 8.00 -4.93
C GLY A 28 -15.30 7.08 -3.82
N ASN A 29 -15.36 5.76 -4.02
CA ASN A 29 -14.67 4.82 -3.16
C ASN A 29 -13.17 4.98 -3.35
N ALA A 30 -12.47 5.02 -2.22
CA ALA A 30 -11.02 5.10 -2.21
C ALA A 30 -10.46 4.08 -1.24
N TYR A 31 -9.28 3.56 -1.57
CA TYR A 31 -8.65 2.47 -0.88
C TYR A 31 -7.18 2.73 -0.61
N ARG A 32 -6.71 2.18 0.51
CA ARG A 32 -5.30 2.13 0.86
C ARG A 32 -4.90 0.70 1.22
N TRP A 33 -3.79 0.28 0.65
CA TRP A 33 -3.23 -1.04 0.84
C TRP A 33 -2.04 -0.98 1.80
N ALA A 34 -2.01 -1.90 2.76
CA ALA A 34 -0.94 -2.00 3.74
C ALA A 34 -0.55 -3.46 3.97
N SER A 35 0.67 -3.69 4.45
CA SER A 35 1.14 -5.05 4.77
C SER A 35 2.04 -5.11 5.99
N ARG A 36 2.15 -6.31 6.57
CA ARG A 36 3.16 -6.67 7.56
C ARG A 36 3.50 -8.17 7.47
N ARG A 37 4.77 -8.52 7.54
CA ARG A 37 5.30 -9.84 7.86
C ARG A 37 5.04 -10.17 9.33
N THR A 38 4.39 -11.30 9.57
CA THR A 38 3.99 -11.76 10.90
C THR A 38 4.99 -12.74 11.52
N ASN A 39 5.93 -13.26 10.75
CA ASN A 39 6.92 -14.25 11.18
C ASN A 39 8.33 -13.67 11.38
N VAL A 40 8.49 -12.33 11.38
CA VAL A 40 9.76 -11.64 11.62
C VAL A 40 9.72 -10.98 13.00
N ARG A 41 10.53 -11.50 13.93
CA ARG A 41 10.37 -11.32 15.39
C ARG A 41 10.72 -9.93 15.93
N TYR A 42 11.31 -9.03 15.12
CA TYR A 42 11.90 -7.79 15.62
C TYR A 42 11.66 -6.54 14.76
N GLU A 43 10.88 -6.64 13.66
CA GLU A 43 10.80 -5.52 12.72
C GLU A 43 9.38 -4.93 12.60
N GLU A 44 8.29 -5.65 12.88
CA GLU A 44 6.97 -5.28 12.34
C GLU A 44 5.84 -5.22 13.36
N ASP A 45 5.91 -4.22 14.25
CA ASP A 45 4.83 -3.96 15.22
C ASP A 45 3.57 -3.33 14.58
N GLY A 46 3.57 -3.03 13.28
CA GLY A 46 2.45 -2.39 12.61
C GLY A 46 2.37 -2.65 11.11
N PHE A 47 1.25 -2.24 10.52
CA PHE A 47 1.06 -2.23 9.07
C PHE A 47 1.90 -1.11 8.43
N GLU A 48 2.51 -1.45 7.30
CA GLU A 48 3.34 -0.58 6.51
C GLU A 48 2.62 -0.17 5.24
N TYR A 49 2.85 1.08 4.82
CA TYR A 49 2.26 1.68 3.65
C TYR A 49 3.35 1.98 2.62
N ALA A 50 3.45 1.12 1.61
CA ALA A 50 4.32 1.39 0.47
C ALA A 50 3.75 2.57 -0.35
N LEU A 51 4.63 3.40 -0.93
CA LEU A 51 4.22 4.44 -1.85
C LEU A 51 3.51 3.82 -3.06
N GLY A 52 2.41 4.44 -3.50
CA GLY A 52 1.60 3.92 -4.60
C GLY A 52 0.63 2.81 -4.17
N GLY A 53 0.42 2.62 -2.87
CA GLY A 53 -0.62 1.76 -2.29
C GLY A 53 -1.99 2.44 -2.16
N LEU A 54 -2.19 3.61 -2.78
CA LEU A 54 -3.45 4.37 -2.79
C LEU A 54 -4.18 4.19 -4.13
N TYR A 55 -5.49 3.92 -4.08
CA TYR A 55 -6.31 3.68 -5.26
C TYR A 55 -7.68 4.35 -5.11
N ASP A 56 -8.23 4.88 -6.21
CA ASP A 56 -9.65 5.25 -6.33
C ASP A 56 -10.37 4.34 -7.33
N ASP A 57 -11.69 4.41 -7.34
CA ASP A 57 -12.58 3.58 -8.16
C ASP A 57 -12.86 4.16 -9.56
N ALA A 58 -12.23 5.28 -9.94
CA ALA A 58 -12.58 6.04 -11.14
C ALA A 58 -12.56 5.22 -12.45
N PHE A 59 -11.77 4.15 -12.49
CA PHE A 59 -11.66 3.23 -13.64
C PHE A 59 -12.21 1.82 -13.38
N VAL A 60 -12.60 1.50 -12.14
CA VAL A 60 -12.99 0.14 -11.70
C VAL A 60 -14.30 0.11 -10.89
N ASP A 61 -15.11 1.18 -10.94
CA ASP A 61 -16.42 1.29 -10.28
C ASP A 61 -17.30 0.05 -10.55
N GLY A 62 -17.69 -0.64 -9.46
CA GLY A 62 -18.54 -1.83 -9.48
C GLY A 62 -17.89 -3.08 -10.10
N GLN A 63 -16.58 -3.07 -10.33
CA GLN A 63 -15.85 -4.15 -11.01
C GLN A 63 -14.92 -4.91 -10.06
N SER A 64 -14.64 -6.16 -10.42
CA SER A 64 -13.56 -6.94 -9.82
C SER A 64 -12.25 -6.65 -10.56
N PHE A 65 -11.19 -6.37 -9.81
CA PHE A 65 -9.86 -6.16 -10.36
C PHE A 65 -8.80 -6.84 -9.51
N SER A 66 -7.61 -7.00 -10.07
CA SER A 66 -6.44 -7.53 -9.38
C SER A 66 -5.26 -6.59 -9.54
N PHE A 67 -4.49 -6.43 -8.48
CA PHE A 67 -3.30 -5.61 -8.47
C PHE A 67 -2.23 -6.24 -7.59
N SER A 68 -0.96 -6.00 -7.96
CA SER A 68 0.19 -6.33 -7.14
C SER A 68 0.64 -5.09 -6.36
N ALA A 69 1.06 -5.27 -5.12
CA ALA A 69 1.69 -4.21 -4.33
C ALA A 69 3.16 -4.53 -4.11
N PHE A 70 3.99 -3.50 -3.93
CA PHE A 70 5.37 -3.63 -3.45
C PHE A 70 5.40 -3.56 -1.91
N ARG A 71 6.41 -4.16 -1.30
CA ARG A 71 6.70 -4.00 0.12
C ARG A 71 7.27 -2.60 0.39
N ALA A 72 6.95 -2.01 1.55
CA ALA A 72 7.60 -0.76 1.93
C ALA A 72 9.11 -1.00 2.17
N PRO A 73 10.00 -0.15 1.61
CA PRO A 73 11.44 -0.31 1.84
C PRO A 73 11.81 0.06 3.27
N ARG A 74 12.74 -0.68 3.88
CA ARG A 74 13.23 -0.44 5.25
C ARG A 74 14.74 -0.36 5.33
N GLY A 75 15.23 0.79 5.81
CA GLY A 75 16.63 0.93 6.23
C GLY A 75 17.63 0.42 5.19
N VAL A 76 18.57 -0.41 5.64
CA VAL A 76 19.53 -1.08 4.76
C VAL A 76 19.01 -2.49 4.46
N GLU A 77 18.52 -2.69 3.26
CA GLU A 77 18.17 -4.01 2.75
C GLU A 77 19.28 -4.58 1.87
N GLU A 78 19.30 -5.91 1.73
CA GLU A 78 20.17 -6.58 0.77
C GLU A 78 19.90 -6.07 -0.65
N GLU A 79 20.99 -5.86 -1.41
CA GLU A 79 20.93 -5.36 -2.77
C GLU A 79 20.05 -6.28 -3.64
N GLY A 80 19.06 -5.69 -4.32
CA GLY A 80 18.10 -6.42 -5.15
C GLY A 80 16.87 -6.99 -4.43
N GLY A 81 16.81 -6.97 -3.09
CA GLY A 81 15.63 -7.39 -2.31
C GLY A 81 14.62 -6.27 -2.00
N GLN A 82 14.95 -5.03 -2.38
CA GLN A 82 14.19 -3.84 -2.03
C GLN A 82 12.79 -3.86 -2.62
N GLY A 83 11.78 -3.77 -1.74
CA GLY A 83 10.37 -3.71 -2.14
C GLY A 83 9.72 -5.04 -2.49
N PHE A 84 10.41 -6.18 -2.30
CA PHE A 84 9.87 -7.52 -2.53
C PHE A 84 9.75 -8.33 -1.24
N TRP A 85 8.88 -9.34 -1.25
CA TRP A 85 8.83 -10.37 -0.21
C TRP A 85 9.65 -11.58 -0.61
N LYS A 86 10.17 -12.28 0.39
CA LYS A 86 10.97 -13.49 0.20
C LYS A 86 10.09 -14.73 0.36
N VAL A 87 10.41 -15.79 -0.39
CA VAL A 87 9.84 -17.11 -0.13
C VAL A 87 10.09 -17.51 1.33
N GLY A 88 9.04 -17.95 2.03
CA GLY A 88 9.03 -18.23 3.46
C GLY A 88 8.50 -17.10 4.34
N ASP A 89 8.32 -15.89 3.82
CA ASP A 89 7.63 -14.82 4.55
C ASP A 89 6.15 -15.18 4.79
N SER A 90 5.64 -14.88 5.98
CA SER A 90 4.20 -14.92 6.27
C SER A 90 3.71 -13.49 6.34
N VAL A 91 2.81 -13.10 5.44
CA VAL A 91 2.43 -11.70 5.26
C VAL A 91 0.94 -11.54 5.49
N GLU A 92 0.59 -10.64 6.40
CA GLU A 92 -0.75 -10.11 6.55
C GLU A 92 -0.87 -8.81 5.76
N VAL A 93 -1.95 -8.72 4.98
CA VAL A 93 -2.32 -7.56 4.18
C VAL A 93 -3.58 -6.96 4.76
N ARG A 94 -3.71 -5.64 4.68
CA ARG A 94 -4.93 -4.90 5.00
C ARG A 94 -5.31 -4.00 3.84
N LEU A 95 -6.54 -4.15 3.37
CA LEU A 95 -7.16 -3.21 2.43
C LEU A 95 -8.13 -2.34 3.22
N GLU A 96 -7.91 -1.03 3.19
CA GLU A 96 -8.63 -0.05 3.98
C GLU A 96 -9.45 0.86 3.07
N SER A 97 -10.73 1.06 3.37
CA SER A 97 -11.55 2.10 2.74
C SER A 97 -11.27 3.46 3.36
N LEU A 98 -11.28 4.48 2.53
CA LEU A 98 -11.06 5.89 2.86
C LEU A 98 -12.23 6.74 2.38
N ASP A 99 -12.50 7.83 3.09
CA ASP A 99 -13.28 8.92 2.51
C ASP A 99 -12.44 9.70 1.49
N TYR A 100 -13.08 10.21 0.45
CA TYR A 100 -12.39 10.82 -0.68
C TYR A 100 -11.50 12.03 -0.31
N PRO A 101 -11.88 12.95 0.61
CA PRO A 101 -11.01 14.03 1.05
C PRO A 101 -9.71 13.54 1.70
N THR A 102 -9.78 12.49 2.53
CA THR A 102 -8.61 11.84 3.10
C THR A 102 -7.73 11.21 2.02
N PHE A 103 -8.33 10.53 1.05
CA PHE A 103 -7.60 9.97 -0.07
C PHE A 103 -6.79 11.04 -0.81
N LEU A 104 -7.40 12.18 -1.12
CA LEU A 104 -6.71 13.29 -1.78
C LEU A 104 -5.53 13.80 -0.94
N ALA A 105 -5.73 13.99 0.37
CA ALA A 105 -4.67 14.46 1.28
C ALA A 105 -3.46 13.50 1.30
N ILE A 106 -3.70 12.19 1.41
CA ILE A 106 -2.63 11.18 1.42
C ILE A 106 -1.97 11.08 0.04
N ARG A 107 -2.74 11.14 -1.06
CA ARG A 107 -2.23 11.08 -2.43
C ARG A 107 -1.28 12.25 -2.72
N ASP A 108 -1.66 13.46 -2.32
CA ASP A 108 -0.84 14.66 -2.53
C ASP A 108 0.47 14.57 -1.73
N PHE A 109 0.42 13.94 -0.55
CA PHE A 109 1.61 13.63 0.24
C PHE A 109 2.50 12.57 -0.43
N GLU A 110 1.96 11.43 -0.86
CA GLU A 110 2.75 10.40 -1.52
C GLU A 110 3.39 10.94 -2.80
N THR A 111 2.66 11.78 -3.54
CA THR A 111 3.18 12.50 -4.72
C THR A 111 4.33 13.44 -4.35
N SER A 112 4.22 14.17 -3.25
CA SER A 112 5.26 15.09 -2.79
C SER A 112 6.51 14.34 -2.29
N VAL A 113 6.34 13.25 -1.54
CA VAL A 113 7.44 12.37 -1.12
C VAL A 113 8.14 11.78 -2.34
N ALA A 114 7.39 11.24 -3.30
CA ALA A 114 7.96 10.61 -4.49
C ALA A 114 8.75 11.60 -5.37
N ASN A 115 8.27 12.84 -5.50
CA ASN A 115 8.90 13.84 -6.36
C ASN A 115 10.05 14.62 -5.69
N GLN A 116 9.94 14.92 -4.40
CA GLN A 116 10.83 15.87 -3.71
C GLN A 116 11.58 15.24 -2.54
N GLY A 117 11.27 14.00 -2.15
CA GLY A 117 11.81 13.33 -0.96
C GLY A 117 11.33 13.92 0.35
N ASN A 118 10.66 15.08 0.33
CA ASN A 118 10.12 15.77 1.49
C ASN A 118 8.71 16.30 1.15
N PRO A 119 7.67 15.86 1.88
CA PRO A 119 6.28 16.27 1.63
C PRO A 119 5.97 17.71 2.01
N PHE A 120 6.89 18.38 2.73
CA PHE A 120 6.78 19.78 3.15
C PHE A 120 7.75 20.70 2.42
N ALA A 121 8.51 20.18 1.45
CA ALA A 121 9.34 21.02 0.60
C ALA A 121 8.43 21.94 -0.25
N LEU A 122 8.89 23.18 -0.47
CA LEU A 122 8.16 24.13 -1.31
C LEU A 122 8.51 23.89 -2.79
N PRO A 123 7.53 23.91 -3.71
CA PRO A 123 6.09 24.00 -3.47
C PRO A 123 5.49 22.62 -3.12
N SER A 124 4.77 22.52 -2.01
CA SER A 124 3.94 21.36 -1.65
C SER A 124 2.47 21.76 -1.64
N SER A 125 1.63 20.91 -2.22
CA SER A 125 0.17 21.05 -2.22
C SER A 125 -0.44 20.12 -1.18
N ALA A 126 0.03 20.18 0.06
CA ALA A 126 -0.50 19.33 1.12
C ALA A 126 -1.96 19.72 1.42
N THR A 127 -2.90 18.93 0.90
CA THR A 127 -4.33 19.10 1.14
C THR A 127 -4.70 18.63 2.56
N SER A 128 -5.72 19.25 3.17
CA SER A 128 -6.27 18.82 4.47
C SER A 128 -7.58 18.06 4.27
N ALA A 129 -7.76 16.98 5.04
CA ALA A 129 -9.04 16.25 5.11
C ALA A 129 -10.08 16.96 6.01
N VAL A 130 -9.65 17.90 6.87
CA VAL A 130 -10.51 18.61 7.83
C VAL A 130 -10.30 20.12 7.80
N GLU A 131 -11.35 20.88 8.12
CA GLU A 131 -11.29 22.34 8.21
C GLU A 131 -10.77 22.78 9.61
N GLY A 132 -9.79 23.69 9.63
CA GLY A 132 -9.22 24.24 10.87
C GLY A 132 -8.34 23.28 11.69
N GLY A 133 -8.05 22.08 11.16
CA GLY A 133 -7.19 21.10 11.81
C GLY A 133 -5.71 21.46 11.75
N LEU A 134 -4.95 21.05 12.76
CA LEU A 134 -3.47 21.17 12.80
C LEU A 134 -2.75 19.92 12.24
N GLY A 135 -3.48 19.06 11.54
CA GLY A 135 -2.99 17.80 11.00
C GLY A 135 -4.11 17.04 10.31
N TRP A 136 -3.82 15.81 9.89
CA TRP A 136 -4.84 14.93 9.34
C TRP A 136 -5.49 14.08 10.42
N PHE A 137 -6.80 13.94 10.31
CA PHE A 137 -7.60 13.08 11.17
C PHE A 137 -8.24 12.05 10.25
N VAL A 138 -7.66 10.86 10.23
CA VAL A 138 -8.03 9.80 9.29
C VAL A 138 -8.63 8.62 10.04
N ALA A 139 -9.82 8.21 9.60
CA ALA A 139 -10.41 6.94 9.99
C ALA A 139 -10.21 5.91 8.88
N TYR A 140 -9.78 4.71 9.26
CA TYR A 140 -9.68 3.58 8.35
C TYR A 140 -10.68 2.51 8.77
N ALA A 141 -11.41 1.95 7.80
CA ALA A 141 -12.11 0.69 7.98
C ALA A 141 -11.48 -0.32 7.02
N GLY A 142 -11.01 -1.45 7.52
CA GLY A 142 -10.22 -2.37 6.70
C GLY A 142 -10.52 -3.84 6.95
N VAL A 143 -10.25 -4.63 5.93
CA VAL A 143 -10.31 -6.09 5.96
C VAL A 143 -8.89 -6.62 5.84
N THR A 144 -8.55 -7.62 6.67
CA THR A 144 -7.24 -8.27 6.63
C THR A 144 -7.30 -9.64 5.98
N ALA A 145 -6.20 -10.05 5.36
CA ALA A 145 -5.99 -11.38 4.84
C ALA A 145 -4.51 -11.77 4.98
N THR A 146 -4.23 -13.06 5.21
CA THR A 146 -2.87 -13.56 5.40
C THR A 146 -2.50 -14.55 4.31
N THR A 147 -1.26 -14.47 3.81
CA THR A 147 -0.68 -15.43 2.87
C THR A 147 0.72 -15.84 3.33
N VAL A 148 1.15 -17.02 2.90
CA VAL A 148 2.54 -17.45 3.02
C VAL A 148 3.17 -17.37 1.63
N CYS A 149 4.37 -16.83 1.53
CA CYS A 149 5.12 -16.72 0.28
C CYS A 149 5.74 -18.09 -0.06
N THR A 150 5.19 -18.79 -1.05
CA THR A 150 5.64 -20.10 -1.52
C THR A 150 5.76 -20.11 -3.04
N ASN A 151 6.72 -20.86 -3.58
CA ASN A 151 6.84 -21.12 -5.02
C ASN A 151 5.80 -22.12 -5.53
#